data_AF-A0A8K1D614-F1
#
_entry.id   AF-A0A8K1D614-F1
#
_cell.length_a   1.000
_cell.length_b   1.000
_cell.length_c   1.000
_cell.angle_alpha   90.00
_cell.angle_beta   90.00
_cell.angle_gamma   90.00
#
_symmetry.space_group_name_H-M   'P 1'
#
loop_
_entity.id
_entity.type
_entity.pdbx_description
1 polymer ?
#
loop_
_entity_poly.entity_id
_entity_poly.type
_entity_poly.pdbx_seq_one_letter_code
_entity_poly.pdbx_strand_id
1 'polypeptide(L)'
;VSAGPHGAGSGRGRALAQSVLSALEGAGLTRAWSRPQPLPLPVRGEVTLRWVGPKGEELERLRLDPEAFCAWSAPGTATGGLVYGHYGRPQDLSELRARGVSPKGHLMLLRLGRGSPAQQVRPRPLGRDEGQPRPTGE
;
A
#
# COMPACT_ATOMS: atom_id res chain seq x y z
N VAL A 1 -3.41 -22.08 -18.54
CA VAL A 1 -4.42 -21.79 -17.49
C VAL A 1 -3.76 -22.06 -16.14
N SER A 2 -3.86 -21.15 -15.17
CA SER A 2 -3.33 -21.38 -13.82
C SER A 2 -4.30 -22.23 -12.99
N ALA A 3 -3.78 -23.06 -12.07
CA ALA A 3 -4.58 -23.99 -11.27
C ALA A 3 -5.36 -23.32 -10.10
N GLY A 4 -5.20 -22.01 -9.90
CA GLY A 4 -5.86 -21.23 -8.86
C GLY A 4 -4.90 -20.36 -8.03
N PRO A 5 -5.39 -19.69 -6.97
CA PRO A 5 -4.57 -18.82 -6.13
C PRO A 5 -3.47 -19.58 -5.38
N HIS A 6 -2.26 -19.04 -5.40
CA HIS A 6 -1.05 -19.64 -4.81
C HIS A 6 -0.17 -18.56 -4.14
N GLY A 7 -0.78 -17.80 -3.22
CA GLY A 7 -0.09 -16.73 -2.49
C GLY A 7 1.12 -17.23 -1.69
N ALA A 8 2.04 -16.31 -1.37
CA ALA A 8 3.24 -16.61 -0.60
C ALA A 8 2.90 -17.29 0.73
N GLY A 9 3.65 -18.33 1.09
CA GLY A 9 3.44 -19.12 2.32
C GLY A 9 2.26 -20.10 2.30
N SER A 10 1.42 -20.11 1.26
CA SER A 10 0.29 -21.04 1.17
C SER A 10 0.71 -22.48 0.87
N GLY A 11 -0.11 -23.45 1.30
CA GLY A 11 0.08 -24.87 0.95
C GLY A 11 0.06 -25.12 -0.55
N ARG A 12 -0.80 -24.42 -1.31
CA ARG A 12 -0.84 -24.48 -2.78
C ARG A 12 0.41 -23.88 -3.43
N GLY A 13 0.94 -22.78 -2.90
CA GLY A 13 2.21 -22.22 -3.35
C GLY A 13 3.37 -23.19 -3.17
N ARG A 14 3.39 -23.92 -2.04
CA ARG A 14 4.38 -24.99 -1.79
C ARG A 14 4.22 -26.16 -2.77
N ALA A 15 2.98 -26.61 -3.01
CA ALA A 15 2.71 -27.67 -3.97
C ALA A 15 3.13 -27.28 -5.40
N LEU A 16 2.88 -26.03 -5.80
CA LEU A 16 3.34 -25.49 -7.07
C LEU A 16 4.88 -25.49 -7.16
N ALA A 17 5.58 -25.03 -6.11
CA ALA A 17 7.03 -25.04 -6.08
C ALA A 17 7.61 -26.46 -6.22
N GLN A 18 6.99 -27.46 -5.56
CA GLN A 18 7.40 -28.86 -5.69
C GLN A 18 7.16 -29.40 -7.10
N SER A 19 6.01 -29.07 -7.70
CA SER A 19 5.69 -29.46 -9.08
C SER A 19 6.70 -28.88 -10.07
N VAL A 20 7.12 -27.62 -9.89
CA VAL A 20 8.16 -27.00 -10.72
C VAL A 20 9.50 -27.70 -10.53
N LEU A 21 9.91 -28.02 -9.30
CA LEU A 21 11.14 -28.75 -9.04
C LEU A 21 11.17 -30.11 -9.76
N SER A 22 10.09 -30.88 -9.64
CA SER A 22 9.96 -32.18 -10.33
C SER A 22 9.97 -32.05 -11.85
N ALA A 23 9.40 -30.98 -12.41
CA ALA A 23 9.47 -30.72 -13.84
C ALA A 23 10.90 -30.37 -14.31
N LEU A 24 11.67 -29.62 -13.51
CA LEU A 24 13.07 -29.32 -13.81
C LEU A 24 13.93 -30.58 -13.77
N GLU A 25 13.75 -31.44 -12.77
CA GLU A 25 14.42 -32.74 -12.65
C GLU A 25 14.08 -33.65 -13.86
N GLY A 26 12.80 -33.74 -14.22
CA GLY A 26 12.35 -34.50 -15.40
C GLY A 26 12.89 -33.97 -16.73
N ALA A 27 13.24 -32.69 -16.81
CA ALA A 27 13.90 -32.07 -17.97
C ALA A 27 15.43 -32.28 -17.98
N GLY A 28 16.00 -33.02 -17.02
CA GLY A 28 17.43 -33.31 -16.94
C GLY A 28 18.25 -32.21 -16.22
N LEU A 29 17.61 -31.26 -15.53
CA LEU A 29 18.31 -30.25 -14.75
C LEU A 29 18.72 -30.82 -13.39
N THR A 30 19.93 -31.35 -13.33
CA THR A 30 20.48 -32.08 -12.16
C THR A 30 20.86 -31.20 -10.96
N ARG A 31 20.75 -29.87 -11.08
CA ARG A 31 21.13 -28.90 -10.03
C ARG A 31 19.97 -28.06 -9.52
N ALA A 32 18.72 -28.48 -9.77
CA ALA A 32 17.55 -27.81 -9.23
C ALA A 32 17.42 -28.09 -7.73
N TRP A 33 17.05 -27.07 -6.94
CA TRP A 33 16.82 -27.21 -5.50
C TRP A 33 15.74 -26.23 -5.02
N SER A 34 15.13 -26.53 -3.88
CA SER A 34 14.16 -25.67 -3.21
C SER A 34 14.60 -25.40 -1.77
N ARG A 35 14.61 -24.12 -1.36
CA ARG A 35 14.97 -23.72 0.02
C ARG A 35 13.86 -22.88 0.62
N PRO A 36 12.99 -23.49 1.43
CA PRO A 36 12.03 -22.75 2.24
C PRO A 36 12.76 -21.74 3.15
N GLN A 37 12.20 -20.55 3.28
CA GLN A 37 12.69 -19.52 4.20
C GLN A 37 11.53 -19.03 5.06
N PRO A 38 11.68 -18.99 6.40
CA PRO A 38 10.69 -18.36 7.26
C PRO A 38 10.80 -16.85 7.07
N LEU A 39 9.73 -16.24 6.55
CA LEU A 39 9.61 -14.80 6.40
C LEU A 39 8.33 -14.35 7.11
N PRO A 40 8.33 -13.18 7.77
CA PRO A 40 7.08 -12.58 8.20
C PRO A 40 6.23 -12.34 6.94
N LEU A 41 5.00 -12.82 6.96
CA LEU A 41 4.04 -12.56 5.89
C LEU A 41 3.03 -11.52 6.39
N PRO A 42 2.62 -10.59 5.52
CA PRO A 42 1.61 -9.62 5.89
C PRO A 42 0.30 -10.37 6.16
N VAL A 43 -0.26 -10.17 7.36
CA VAL A 43 -1.52 -10.80 7.76
C VAL A 43 -2.67 -9.95 7.23
N ARG A 44 -3.63 -10.60 6.58
CA ARG A 44 -4.87 -9.94 6.13
C ARG A 44 -5.74 -9.67 7.36
N GLY A 45 -6.00 -8.39 7.63
CA GLY A 45 -7.02 -7.94 8.58
C GLY A 45 -8.33 -7.58 7.89
N GLU A 46 -9.38 -7.31 8.68
CA GLU A 46 -10.60 -6.70 8.15
C GLU A 46 -10.31 -5.25 7.75
N VAL A 47 -10.56 -4.90 6.49
CA VAL A 47 -10.41 -3.54 5.97
C VAL A 47 -11.80 -3.01 5.63
N THR A 48 -12.15 -1.86 6.20
CA THR A 48 -13.46 -1.23 5.95
C THR A 48 -13.26 0.25 5.62
N LEU A 49 -14.07 0.74 4.68
CA LEU A 49 -14.14 2.16 4.34
C LEU A 49 -15.59 2.61 4.52
N ARG A 50 -15.79 3.64 5.34
CA ARG A 50 -17.12 4.10 5.78
C ARG A 50 -17.19 5.62 5.68
N TRP A 51 -18.30 6.13 5.17
CA TRP A 51 -18.67 7.51 5.38
C TRP A 51 -19.27 7.64 6.76
N VAL A 52 -18.68 8.50 7.58
CA VAL A 52 -19.13 8.77 8.94
C VAL A 52 -19.64 10.20 9.06
N GLY A 53 -20.73 10.37 9.80
CA GLY A 53 -21.28 11.69 10.10
C GLY A 53 -20.54 12.37 11.26
N PRO A 54 -20.94 13.61 11.61
CA PRO A 54 -20.25 14.43 12.60
C PRO A 54 -20.19 13.82 14.00
N LYS A 55 -21.10 12.89 14.34
CA LYS A 55 -21.15 12.21 15.64
C LYS A 55 -20.54 10.80 15.58
N GLY A 56 -19.89 10.45 14.46
CA GLY A 56 -19.30 9.14 14.23
C GLY A 56 -20.30 8.06 13.81
N GLU A 57 -21.53 8.45 13.49
CA GLU A 57 -22.55 7.56 12.94
C GLU A 57 -22.14 7.06 11.55
N GLU A 58 -22.34 5.77 11.27
CA GLU A 58 -22.10 5.22 9.94
C GLU A 58 -23.23 5.64 9.01
N LEU A 59 -22.91 6.46 8.02
CA LEU A 59 -23.86 6.92 7.01
C LEU A 59 -23.90 5.95 5.82
N GLU A 60 -22.73 5.51 5.37
CA GLU A 60 -22.60 4.59 4.24
C GLU A 60 -21.33 3.74 4.38
N ARG A 61 -21.41 2.49 3.93
CA ARG A 61 -20.28 1.57 3.88
C ARG A 61 -19.92 1.25 2.44
N LEU A 62 -18.69 1.57 2.05
CA LEU A 62 -18.20 1.27 0.72
C LEU A 62 -17.87 -0.21 0.60
N ARG A 63 -18.37 -0.84 -0.47
CA ARG A 63 -18.05 -2.23 -0.79
C ARG A 63 -16.63 -2.30 -1.33
N LEU A 64 -15.75 -2.89 -0.54
CA LEU A 64 -14.39 -3.23 -0.94
C LEU A 64 -14.35 -4.70 -1.36
N ASP A 65 -13.41 -5.03 -2.23
CA ASP A 65 -13.06 -6.43 -2.48
C ASP A 65 -12.52 -7.04 -1.17
N PRO A 66 -13.16 -8.09 -0.63
CA PRO A 66 -12.73 -8.71 0.64
C PRO A 66 -11.34 -9.36 0.54
N GLU A 67 -10.83 -9.60 -0.66
CA GLU A 67 -9.50 -10.15 -0.88
C GLU A 67 -8.41 -9.08 -1.00
N ALA A 68 -8.78 -7.83 -1.28
CA ALA A 68 -7.86 -6.73 -1.51
C ALA A 68 -7.36 -6.13 -0.18
N PHE A 69 -6.04 -6.02 -0.03
CA PHE A 69 -5.42 -5.32 1.08
C PHE A 69 -4.04 -4.77 0.68
N CYS A 70 -3.57 -3.75 1.39
CA CYS A 70 -2.21 -3.24 1.22
C CYS A 70 -1.25 -4.00 2.13
N ALA A 71 -0.44 -4.89 1.55
CA ALA A 71 0.62 -5.59 2.28
C ALA A 71 1.56 -4.59 2.97
N TRP A 72 1.95 -4.89 4.22
CA TRP A 72 2.85 -4.07 5.04
C TRP A 72 2.31 -2.70 5.48
N SER A 73 1.02 -2.43 5.29
CA SER A 73 0.38 -1.25 5.87
C SER A 73 0.41 -1.31 7.40
N ALA A 74 0.59 -0.16 8.04
CA ALA A 74 0.40 -0.04 9.48
C ALA A 74 -1.08 -0.32 9.82
N PRO A 75 -1.36 -1.05 10.91
CA PRO A 75 -2.72 -1.19 11.41
C PRO A 75 -3.19 0.12 12.05
N GLY A 76 -4.47 0.44 11.89
CA GLY A 76 -5.06 1.62 12.53
C GLY A 76 -6.38 2.03 11.88
N THR A 77 -7.06 2.94 12.57
CA THR A 77 -8.28 3.59 12.09
C THR A 77 -7.99 5.08 11.95
N ALA A 78 -8.34 5.65 10.80
CA ALA A 78 -8.20 7.07 10.54
C ALA A 78 -9.52 7.62 9.99
N THR A 79 -9.94 8.77 10.52
CA THR A 79 -11.14 9.49 10.11
C THR A 79 -10.74 10.92 9.77
N GLY A 80 -11.26 11.45 8.67
CA GLY A 80 -11.00 12.80 8.22
C GLY A 80 -11.73 13.07 6.91
N GLY A 81 -11.60 14.29 6.39
CA GLY A 81 -12.14 14.59 5.05
C GLY A 81 -11.39 13.83 3.96
N LEU A 82 -12.02 13.67 2.80
CA LEU A 82 -11.44 12.96 1.66
C LEU A 82 -10.86 13.96 0.64
N VAL A 83 -9.60 13.78 0.26
CA VAL A 83 -8.91 14.59 -0.75
C VAL A 83 -8.45 13.71 -1.90
N TYR A 84 -8.71 14.14 -3.13
CA TYR A 84 -8.22 13.44 -4.32
C TYR A 84 -6.82 13.92 -4.72
N GLY A 85 -5.83 13.03 -4.68
CA GLY A 85 -4.41 13.34 -4.93
C GLY A 85 -3.84 12.86 -6.25
N HIS A 86 -4.69 12.45 -7.21
CA HIS A 86 -4.27 11.90 -8.49
C HIS A 86 -3.27 10.73 -8.31
N TYR A 87 -2.03 10.80 -8.81
CA TYR A 87 -1.02 9.74 -8.62
C TYR A 87 -0.14 9.94 -7.38
N GLY A 88 -0.35 10.99 -6.58
CA GLY A 88 0.45 11.27 -5.39
C GLY A 88 1.88 11.72 -5.70
N ARG A 89 2.14 12.23 -6.92
CA ARG A 89 3.47 12.74 -7.28
C ARG A 89 3.72 14.09 -6.59
N PRO A 90 4.98 14.51 -6.43
CA PRO A 90 5.29 15.83 -5.87
C PRO A 90 4.59 16.99 -6.59
N GLN A 91 4.43 16.88 -7.92
CA GLN A 91 3.70 17.87 -8.72
C GLN A 91 2.21 17.88 -8.39
N ASP A 92 1.57 16.70 -8.31
CA ASP A 92 0.15 16.58 -7.98
C ASP A 92 -0.15 17.18 -6.59
N LEU A 93 0.73 16.93 -5.61
CA LEU A 93 0.60 17.51 -4.26
C LEU A 93 0.89 19.01 -4.21
N SER A 94 1.76 19.53 -5.07
CA SER A 94 2.05 20.96 -5.15
C SER A 94 0.89 21.72 -5.77
N GLU A 95 0.25 21.14 -6.77
CA GLU A 95 -0.97 21.69 -7.38
C GLU A 95 -2.14 21.71 -6.37
N LEU A 96 -2.32 20.64 -5.58
CA LEU A 96 -3.31 20.63 -4.49
C LEU A 96 -3.08 21.77 -3.49
N ARG A 97 -1.83 22.00 -3.08
CA ARG A 97 -1.48 23.12 -2.19
C ARG A 97 -1.71 24.47 -2.84
N ALA A 98 -1.38 24.63 -4.11
CA ALA A 98 -1.63 25.87 -4.86
C ALA A 98 -3.13 26.20 -4.96
N ARG A 99 -3.99 25.17 -4.94
CA ARG A 99 -5.45 25.30 -4.89
C ARG A 99 -6.00 25.51 -3.47
N GLY A 100 -5.14 25.63 -2.46
CA GLY A 100 -5.54 25.83 -1.06
C GLY A 100 -6.02 24.57 -0.34
N VAL A 101 -5.85 23.37 -0.93
CA VAL A 101 -6.28 22.11 -0.32
C VAL A 101 -5.12 21.49 0.46
N SER A 102 -5.29 21.38 1.79
CA SER A 102 -4.29 20.74 2.65
C SER A 102 -4.61 19.27 2.86
N PRO A 103 -3.68 18.34 2.54
CA PRO A 103 -3.88 16.91 2.79
C PRO A 103 -3.67 16.53 4.27
N LYS A 104 -3.16 17.45 5.11
CA LYS A 104 -2.89 17.17 6.52
C LYS A 104 -4.21 16.93 7.26
N GLY A 105 -4.30 15.83 8.01
CA GLY A 105 -5.52 15.45 8.75
C GLY A 105 -6.64 14.90 7.88
N HIS A 106 -6.39 14.68 6.58
CA HIS A 106 -7.36 14.18 5.61
C HIS A 106 -6.92 12.82 5.06
N LEU A 107 -7.88 12.01 4.64
CA LEU A 107 -7.65 10.79 3.89
C LEU A 107 -7.39 11.15 2.42
N MET A 108 -6.35 10.59 1.82
CA MET A 108 -6.03 10.82 0.40
C MET A 108 -6.42 9.63 -0.46
N LEU A 109 -7.17 9.88 -1.52
CA LEU A 109 -7.47 8.92 -2.58
C LEU A 109 -6.48 9.08 -3.73
N LEU A 110 -5.71 8.02 -3.99
CA LEU A 110 -4.68 7.98 -5.01
C LEU A 110 -4.97 6.90 -6.06
N ARG A 111 -4.65 7.19 -7.31
CA ARG A 111 -4.74 6.26 -8.43
C ARG A 111 -3.44 5.47 -8.56
N LEU A 112 -3.57 4.18 -8.84
CA LEU A 112 -2.44 3.31 -9.20
C LEU A 112 -2.06 3.48 -10.68
N GLY A 113 -0.78 3.31 -11.01
CA GLY A 113 -0.31 3.22 -12.41
C GLY A 113 0.84 4.17 -12.79
N ARG A 114 1.26 5.08 -11.90
CA ARG A 114 2.47 5.89 -12.08
C ARG A 114 3.32 5.85 -10.81
N GLY A 115 4.33 4.99 -10.80
CA GLY A 115 5.16 4.68 -9.62
C GLY A 115 4.64 3.49 -8.82
N SER A 116 5.37 3.09 -7.78
CA SER A 116 4.95 2.00 -6.89
C SER A 116 4.02 2.52 -5.77
N PRO A 117 3.07 1.72 -5.28
CA PRO A 117 2.24 2.09 -4.12
C PRO A 117 3.09 2.51 -2.91
N ALA A 118 4.23 1.84 -2.70
CA ALA A 118 5.17 2.17 -1.64
C ALA A 118 5.74 3.60 -1.77
N GLN A 119 5.98 4.08 -3.00
CA GLN A 119 6.42 5.46 -3.24
C GLN A 119 5.32 6.48 -2.96
N GLN A 120 4.06 6.11 -3.17
CA GLN A 120 2.90 6.98 -2.93
C GLN A 120 2.64 7.20 -1.44
N VAL A 121 2.81 6.15 -0.62
CA VAL A 121 2.58 6.21 0.83
C VAL A 121 3.82 6.60 1.64
N ARG A 122 4.99 6.73 0.99
CA ARG A 122 6.22 7.09 1.68
C ARG A 122 6.08 8.47 2.32
N PRO A 123 6.31 8.62 3.64
CA PRO A 123 6.38 9.92 4.27
C PRO A 123 7.39 10.78 3.53
N ARG A 124 6.93 11.91 3.02
CA ARG A 124 7.81 12.93 2.46
C ARG A 124 8.15 13.86 3.61
N PRO A 125 9.42 14.23 3.81
CA PRO A 125 9.69 15.39 4.64
C PRO A 125 8.88 16.53 4.03
N LEU A 126 7.91 17.06 4.79
CA LEU A 126 7.33 18.34 4.49
C LEU A 126 8.53 19.29 4.38
N GLY A 127 8.64 19.97 3.25
CA GLY A 127 9.71 20.94 3.04
C GLY A 127 9.84 21.76 4.32
N ARG A 128 11.08 21.89 4.81
CA ARG A 128 11.37 22.96 5.77
C ARG A 128 10.76 24.20 5.16
N ASP A 129 9.80 24.81 5.85
CA ASP A 129 9.42 26.18 5.56
C ASP A 129 10.73 26.97 5.63
N GLU A 130 11.26 27.34 4.47
CA GLU A 130 12.34 28.31 4.34
C GLU A 130 11.78 29.64 4.83
N GLY A 131 11.92 29.88 6.12
CA GLY A 131 11.33 31.02 6.82
C GLY A 131 11.75 31.08 8.27
N GLN A 132 12.98 30.68 8.62
CA GLN A 132 13.61 31.19 9.83
C GLN A 132 14.45 32.41 9.46
N PRO A 133 14.20 33.60 10.02
CA PRO A 133 15.08 34.73 9.81
C PRO A 133 16.47 34.38 10.32
N ARG A 134 17.49 34.69 9.51
CA ARG A 134 18.90 34.60 9.93
C ARG A 134 19.06 35.40 11.23
N PRO A 135 19.67 34.86 12.29
CA PRO A 135 20.10 35.70 13.39
C PRO A 135 21.14 36.68 12.83
N THR A 136 20.77 37.96 12.80
CA THR A 136 21.73 39.05 12.73
C THR A 136 22.65 38.91 13.92
N GLY A 137 23.96 38.88 13.64
CA GLY A 137 24.97 38.70 14.66
C GLY A 137 25.03 39.85 15.65
N GLU A 138 25.56 39.53 16.82
CA GLU A 138 26.48 40.34 17.64
C GLU A 138 27.49 39.38 18.28
#